data_AF-A0A833UVK1-F1
#
_entry.id   AF-A0A833UVK1-F1
#
_cell.length_a   1.000
_cell.length_b   1.000
_cell.length_c   1.000
_cell.angle_alpha   90.00
_cell.angle_beta   90.00
_cell.angle_gamma   90.00
#
_symmetry.space_group_name_H-M   'P 1'
#
loop_
_entity.id
_entity.type
_entity.pdbx_description
1 polymer ?
#
loop_
_entity_poly.entity_id
_entity_poly.type
_entity_poly.pdbx_seq_one_letter_code
_entity_poly.pdbx_strand_id
1 'polypeptide(L)'
;MQSIEFPFHDHPLILNEETKKDGKIRYCRVCLQRVRGPNYSCEQDWCVYVVHKSCVEPPSEIQHPLHPEHTLKISTTIKDCDGGCNEYRRCYMYNCSHCNFNLHQDCALLPLTIKTESHDHPLTLLRKSLSFTCDACGEKRKCMSYFCMTCSFMVHTQCALFPLNLTITSHNHPLSLNLIKNSPQLNQSENQQICHLCFKRVNTKYKCYYCSSCDFVAHPLCATNFSEKNEAFDPEFKDDQPILSPDLLGPDESSDTLAQIVNKITPENGKAEIVTEIKHISHEHNLKLAVDELENNEKCNGCTQYLSSDPYYCCLQCKFFLHKSCADLPRKKLHPLHDHPLTLVPNKFLDYDRLLGCDACDRQCNGFVYSCASCRFKLDVPCSLIPKRVTHKGHEHPLIVIHRTRPDFGHKDICNSCGERIVRETIYCGYCQFKIGFCCATLPLTIKYWPYEKPFILSYSIEDDSSHEYYCDICEEKRDPKHWFYYCEDISFAAHTRCIMGKYPRIKVGSTYTFDFHEHPLTFVERDEVQYPKCLSSSHDYGDDDRLMHRFFFLCVKCDFIVGDSCLWKIRKRPHSYAQASSD
;
A
#
# COMPACT_ATOMS: atom_id res chain seq x y z
N MET A 1 -20.78 34.66 5.02
CA MET A 1 -19.45 34.06 4.76
C MET A 1 -19.25 34.01 3.26
N GLN A 2 -18.11 34.46 2.77
CA GLN A 2 -17.78 34.39 1.35
C GLN A 2 -17.26 32.98 1.05
N SER A 3 -17.99 32.21 0.25
CA SER A 3 -17.61 30.86 -0.19
C SER A 3 -17.25 30.88 -1.67
N ILE A 4 -16.27 30.08 -2.06
CA ILE A 4 -15.79 29.97 -3.44
C ILE A 4 -15.76 28.51 -3.90
N GLU A 5 -15.99 28.29 -5.18
CA GLU A 5 -15.64 27.04 -5.85
C GLU A 5 -14.20 27.14 -6.36
N PHE A 6 -13.32 26.23 -5.93
CA PHE A 6 -11.92 26.24 -6.32
C PHE A 6 -11.65 25.09 -7.31
N PRO A 7 -11.13 25.34 -8.52
CA PRO A 7 -11.00 24.32 -9.57
C PRO A 7 -10.16 23.08 -9.20
N PHE A 8 -9.39 23.16 -8.12
CA PHE A 8 -8.47 22.13 -7.66
C PHE A 8 -8.94 21.44 -6.36
N HIS A 9 -10.18 21.69 -5.92
CA HIS A 9 -10.79 21.06 -4.77
C HIS A 9 -12.30 20.84 -4.97
N ASP A 10 -12.79 19.65 -4.62
CA ASP A 10 -14.18 19.25 -4.90
C ASP A 10 -15.21 19.91 -3.96
N HIS A 11 -14.78 20.42 -2.81
CA HIS A 11 -15.67 21.10 -1.85
C HIS A 11 -15.54 22.62 -1.94
N PRO A 12 -16.62 23.37 -1.62
CA PRO A 12 -16.55 24.82 -1.47
C PRO A 12 -15.57 25.22 -0.37
N LEU A 13 -14.76 26.25 -0.63
CA LEU A 13 -13.86 26.81 0.36
C LEU A 13 -14.43 28.11 0.93
N ILE A 14 -14.26 28.33 2.23
CA ILE A 14 -14.79 29.49 2.94
C ILE A 14 -13.66 30.41 3.38
N LEU A 15 -13.85 31.71 3.16
CA LEU A 15 -12.90 32.75 3.56
C LEU A 15 -12.85 32.89 5.08
N ASN A 16 -11.67 32.71 5.63
CA ASN A 16 -11.31 33.06 7.00
C ASN A 16 -10.38 34.29 6.95
N GLU A 17 -10.80 35.40 7.54
CA GLU A 17 -9.98 36.63 7.65
C GLU A 17 -8.82 36.47 8.64
N GLU A 18 -8.99 35.59 9.64
CA GLU A 18 -7.95 35.22 10.58
C GLU A 18 -7.73 33.70 10.56
N THR A 19 -6.50 33.26 10.81
CA THR A 19 -6.23 31.82 11.03
C THR A 19 -7.00 31.37 12.27
N LYS A 20 -7.77 30.27 12.19
CA LYS A 20 -8.48 29.70 13.36
C LYS A 20 -7.50 29.58 14.54
N LYS A 21 -7.90 30.07 15.72
CA LYS A 21 -7.09 30.07 16.95
C LYS A 21 -7.13 28.69 17.62
N ASP A 22 -6.70 27.65 16.90
CA ASP A 22 -6.67 26.27 17.39
C ASP A 22 -5.25 25.76 17.68
N GLY A 23 -4.24 26.63 17.60
CA GLY A 23 -2.83 26.28 17.83
C GLY A 23 -2.20 25.47 16.70
N LYS A 24 -2.93 25.19 15.62
CA LYS A 24 -2.49 24.33 14.52
C LYS A 24 -1.81 25.12 13.39
N ILE A 25 -0.61 24.70 13.03
CA ILE A 25 0.14 25.10 11.85
C ILE A 25 -0.47 24.45 10.62
N ARG A 26 -1.00 25.29 9.74
CA ARG A 26 -1.54 24.91 8.44
C ARG A 26 -0.63 25.39 7.31
N TYR A 27 -0.53 24.59 6.25
CA TYR A 27 0.24 24.92 5.05
C TYR A 27 -0.69 25.04 3.85
N CYS A 28 -0.46 26.05 3.02
CA CYS A 28 -1.27 26.29 1.83
C CYS A 28 -1.03 25.18 0.81
N ARG A 29 -2.11 24.56 0.29
CA ARG A 29 -2.03 23.48 -0.70
C ARG A 29 -1.53 23.91 -2.09
N VAL A 30 -1.38 25.21 -2.35
CA VAL A 30 -0.90 25.76 -3.63
C VAL A 30 0.58 26.12 -3.56
N CYS A 31 0.99 26.94 -2.58
CA CYS A 31 2.37 27.45 -2.47
C CYS A 31 3.23 26.71 -1.42
N LEU A 32 2.63 25.78 -0.66
CA LEU A 32 3.26 25.01 0.41
C LEU A 32 3.84 25.86 1.55
N GLN A 33 3.52 27.16 1.59
CA GLN A 33 3.95 28.05 2.68
C GLN A 33 2.98 27.97 3.86
N ARG A 34 3.51 28.25 5.05
CA ARG A 34 2.72 28.38 6.28
C ARG A 34 1.63 29.44 6.10
N VAL A 35 0.40 29.10 6.48
CA VAL A 35 -0.75 30.01 6.44
C VAL A 35 -0.71 30.92 7.66
N ARG A 36 -0.47 32.22 7.41
CA ARG A 36 -0.55 33.29 8.40
C ARG A 36 -1.51 34.35 7.84
N GLY A 37 -2.65 34.57 8.49
CA GLY A 37 -3.66 35.54 8.06
C GLY A 37 -4.71 34.98 7.08
N PRO A 38 -5.30 35.84 6.21
CA PRO A 38 -6.47 35.48 5.41
C PRO A 38 -6.27 34.27 4.50
N ASN A 39 -7.19 33.31 4.58
CA ASN A 39 -7.11 32.03 3.87
C ASN A 39 -8.50 31.50 3.53
N TYR A 40 -8.57 30.61 2.55
CA TYR A 40 -9.77 29.81 2.26
C TYR A 40 -9.57 28.39 2.77
N SER A 41 -10.53 27.83 3.50
CA SER A 41 -10.48 26.45 4.00
C SER A 41 -11.76 25.68 3.72
N CYS A 42 -11.65 24.36 3.62
CA CYS A 42 -12.82 23.47 3.60
C CYS A 42 -13.41 23.34 5.02
N GLU A 43 -14.73 23.30 5.14
CA GLU A 43 -15.43 23.11 6.42
C GLU A 43 -15.74 21.64 6.75
N GLN A 44 -15.49 20.72 5.83
CA GLN A 44 -15.69 19.29 6.11
C GLN A 44 -14.69 18.82 7.16
N ASP A 45 -15.17 18.20 8.24
CA ASP A 45 -14.35 17.80 9.41
C ASP A 45 -13.17 16.87 9.06
N TRP A 46 -13.30 16.11 7.97
CA TRP A 46 -12.28 15.20 7.46
C TRP A 46 -11.36 15.83 6.40
N CYS A 47 -11.61 17.09 6.01
CA CYS A 47 -10.91 17.77 4.93
C CYS A 47 -10.03 18.92 5.43
N VAL A 48 -8.72 18.65 5.56
CA VAL A 48 -7.71 19.63 5.98
C VAL A 48 -7.22 20.54 4.83
N TYR A 49 -8.10 20.84 3.86
CA TYR A 49 -7.73 21.66 2.71
C TYR A 49 -7.75 23.15 3.07
N VAL A 50 -6.62 23.83 2.86
CA VAL A 50 -6.44 25.26 3.15
C VAL A 50 -5.51 25.90 2.14
N VAL A 51 -5.84 27.11 1.71
CA VAL A 51 -5.08 27.88 0.73
C VAL A 51 -5.06 29.36 1.10
N HIS A 52 -3.95 30.07 0.84
CA HIS A 52 -3.94 31.53 1.05
C HIS A 52 -4.96 32.21 0.14
N LYS A 53 -5.53 33.33 0.59
CA LYS A 53 -6.37 34.19 -0.26
C LYS A 53 -5.65 34.59 -1.56
N SER A 54 -4.38 34.96 -1.45
CA SER A 54 -3.51 35.28 -2.61
C SER A 54 -3.23 34.10 -3.55
N CYS A 55 -3.39 32.86 -3.07
CA CYS A 55 -3.22 31.68 -3.90
C CYS A 55 -4.48 31.36 -4.72
N VAL A 56 -5.64 31.78 -4.25
CA VAL A 56 -6.93 31.66 -4.97
C VAL A 56 -7.11 32.80 -5.98
N GLU A 57 -6.64 34.00 -5.62
CA GLU A 57 -6.78 35.22 -6.42
C GLU A 57 -5.40 35.72 -6.93
N PRO A 58 -4.65 34.93 -7.72
CA PRO A 58 -3.42 35.41 -8.34
C PRO A 58 -3.69 36.45 -9.44
N PRO A 59 -2.68 37.24 -9.82
CA PRO A 59 -2.74 38.09 -11.01
C PRO A 59 -3.19 37.31 -12.25
N SER A 60 -4.15 37.85 -13.01
CA SER A 60 -4.65 37.20 -14.23
C SER A 60 -3.60 37.13 -15.33
N GLU A 61 -2.70 38.12 -15.36
CA GLU A 61 -1.61 38.24 -16.32
C GLU A 61 -0.34 38.74 -15.63
N ILE A 62 0.82 38.23 -16.04
CA ILE A 62 2.13 38.68 -15.54
C ILE A 62 3.13 38.88 -16.68
N GLN A 63 4.00 39.87 -16.53
CA GLN A 63 5.24 39.97 -17.32
C GLN A 63 6.33 39.22 -16.57
N HIS A 64 6.78 38.09 -17.12
CA HIS A 64 7.73 37.24 -16.41
C HIS A 64 9.16 37.38 -16.98
N PRO A 65 10.20 37.62 -16.16
CA PRO A 65 11.56 37.83 -16.65
C PRO A 65 12.19 36.64 -17.42
N LEU A 66 11.69 35.42 -17.24
CA LEU A 66 12.12 34.26 -18.07
C LEU A 66 11.49 34.23 -19.46
N HIS A 67 10.41 34.97 -19.64
CA HIS A 67 9.70 35.07 -20.90
C HIS A 67 9.29 36.54 -21.15
N PRO A 68 10.27 37.44 -21.33
CA PRO A 68 10.01 38.88 -21.41
C PRO A 68 9.33 39.30 -22.72
N GLU A 69 9.32 38.42 -23.72
CA GLU A 69 8.75 38.71 -25.04
C GLU A 69 7.21 38.72 -25.03
N HIS A 70 6.58 37.97 -24.12
CA HIS A 70 5.12 37.88 -24.04
C HIS A 70 4.61 37.83 -22.60
N THR A 71 3.46 38.47 -22.37
CA THR A 71 2.70 38.33 -21.13
C THR A 71 2.23 36.89 -20.94
N LEU A 72 2.41 36.34 -19.75
CA LEU A 72 1.85 35.04 -19.40
C LEU A 72 0.44 35.22 -18.81
N LYS A 73 -0.50 34.38 -19.24
CA LYS A 73 -1.89 34.40 -18.74
C LYS A 73 -2.16 33.18 -17.87
N ILE A 74 -3.01 33.36 -16.87
CA ILE A 74 -3.41 32.26 -16.01
C ILE A 74 -4.25 31.21 -16.77
N SER A 75 -4.01 29.94 -16.46
CA SER A 75 -4.69 28.78 -17.03
C SER A 75 -4.90 27.72 -15.97
N THR A 76 -5.99 26.97 -16.09
CA THR A 76 -6.29 25.78 -15.28
C THR A 76 -5.78 24.49 -15.94
N THR A 77 -5.24 24.58 -17.17
CA THR A 77 -4.69 23.42 -17.87
C THR A 77 -3.37 23.02 -17.25
N ILE A 78 -3.31 21.80 -16.72
CA ILE A 78 -2.09 21.25 -16.10
C ILE A 78 -1.14 20.78 -17.21
N LYS A 79 0.05 21.38 -17.24
CA LYS A 79 1.17 21.09 -18.13
C LYS A 79 2.46 20.99 -17.31
N ASP A 80 3.56 20.57 -17.94
CA ASP A 80 4.87 20.59 -17.30
C ASP A 80 5.34 22.02 -17.06
N CYS A 81 6.05 22.24 -15.94
CA CYS A 81 6.59 23.54 -15.57
C CYS A 81 8.00 23.73 -16.14
N ASP A 82 8.18 24.71 -17.02
CA ASP A 82 9.46 25.10 -17.63
C ASP A 82 10.48 25.63 -16.60
N GLY A 83 10.03 25.95 -15.39
CA GLY A 83 10.87 26.27 -14.24
C GLY A 83 11.65 25.08 -13.67
N GLY A 84 11.37 23.86 -14.14
CA GLY A 84 12.10 22.65 -13.78
C GLY A 84 11.85 22.17 -12.35
N CYS A 85 10.72 22.52 -11.74
CA CYS A 85 10.38 22.08 -10.38
C CYS A 85 10.07 20.56 -10.29
N ASN A 86 9.82 19.90 -11.42
CA ASN A 86 9.62 18.45 -11.55
C ASN A 86 8.57 17.87 -10.59
N GLU A 87 7.54 18.66 -10.29
CA GLU A 87 6.46 18.34 -9.37
C GLU A 87 5.11 18.46 -10.08
N TYR A 88 4.24 17.47 -9.88
CA TYR A 88 2.86 17.55 -10.35
C TYR A 88 2.05 18.32 -9.31
N ARG A 89 1.55 19.52 -9.67
CA ARG A 89 0.77 20.37 -8.77
C ARG A 89 -0.59 20.69 -9.39
N ARG A 90 -1.65 20.51 -8.60
CA ARG A 90 -3.00 20.97 -8.93
C ARG A 90 -3.14 22.45 -8.51
N CYS A 91 -2.53 23.32 -9.31
CA CYS A 91 -2.55 24.77 -9.12
C CYS A 91 -2.73 25.48 -10.46
N TYR A 92 -3.03 26.77 -10.43
CA TYR A 92 -3.04 27.56 -11.65
C TYR A 92 -1.65 27.61 -12.29
N MET A 93 -1.62 27.73 -13.61
CA MET A 93 -0.41 27.87 -14.40
C MET A 93 -0.40 29.19 -15.16
N TYR A 94 0.74 29.84 -15.23
CA TYR A 94 0.99 30.94 -16.15
C TYR A 94 1.48 30.37 -17.47
N ASN A 95 0.69 30.56 -18.53
CA ASN A 95 0.95 30.05 -19.86
C ASN A 95 1.11 31.19 -20.88
N CYS A 96 2.09 31.05 -21.77
CA CYS A 96 2.12 31.72 -23.06
C CYS A 96 1.68 30.72 -24.14
N SER A 97 0.54 30.97 -24.78
CA SER A 97 0.02 30.12 -25.85
C SER A 97 0.88 30.17 -27.11
N HIS A 98 1.54 31.30 -27.38
CA HIS A 98 2.36 31.51 -28.58
C HIS A 98 3.66 30.71 -28.53
N CYS A 99 4.33 30.68 -27.37
CA CYS A 99 5.63 30.03 -27.21
C CYS A 99 5.54 28.68 -26.48
N ASN A 100 4.32 28.27 -26.08
CA ASN A 100 4.06 27.11 -25.22
C ASN A 100 4.93 27.10 -23.95
N PHE A 101 5.15 28.28 -23.35
CA PHE A 101 5.91 28.44 -22.10
C PHE A 101 4.95 28.40 -20.91
N ASN A 102 5.26 27.60 -19.89
CA ASN A 102 4.39 27.27 -18.76
C ASN A 102 5.15 27.33 -17.43
N LEU A 103 4.61 28.05 -16.45
CA LEU A 103 5.11 28.05 -15.08
C LEU A 103 3.96 27.77 -14.12
N HIS A 104 4.18 26.99 -13.07
CA HIS A 104 3.23 26.95 -11.95
C HIS A 104 3.10 28.35 -11.33
N GLN A 105 1.92 28.67 -10.80
CA GLN A 105 1.65 29.94 -10.13
C GLN A 105 2.70 30.28 -9.08
N ASP A 106 3.03 29.34 -8.20
CA ASP A 106 4.01 29.54 -7.13
C ASP A 106 5.44 29.66 -7.69
N CYS A 107 5.77 28.93 -8.76
CA CYS A 107 7.07 29.02 -9.44
C CYS A 107 7.27 30.38 -10.11
N ALA A 108 6.22 30.94 -10.72
CA ALA A 108 6.25 32.26 -11.35
C ALA A 108 6.30 33.41 -10.34
N LEU A 109 5.75 33.19 -9.14
CA LEU A 109 5.64 34.19 -8.07
C LEU A 109 6.70 34.00 -6.97
N LEU A 110 7.76 33.21 -7.24
CA LEU A 110 8.86 33.04 -6.29
C LEU A 110 9.49 34.41 -5.95
N PRO A 111 9.69 34.71 -4.66
CA PRO A 111 10.34 35.95 -4.24
C PRO A 111 11.78 36.01 -4.75
N LEU A 112 12.22 37.20 -5.18
CA LEU A 112 13.57 37.40 -5.68
C LEU A 112 14.63 37.19 -4.60
N THR A 113 14.31 37.54 -3.35
CA THR A 113 15.21 37.39 -2.21
C THR A 113 14.45 36.81 -1.04
N ILE A 114 15.01 35.78 -0.41
CA ILE A 114 14.47 35.17 0.80
C ILE A 114 15.48 35.19 1.94
N LYS A 115 14.97 35.26 3.17
CA LYS A 115 15.71 34.94 4.38
C LYS A 115 15.12 33.65 4.95
N THR A 116 15.97 32.71 5.32
CA THR A 116 15.56 31.38 5.74
C THR A 116 16.17 31.05 7.09
N GLU A 117 15.46 30.34 7.96
CA GLU A 117 16.04 29.87 9.22
C GLU A 117 17.14 28.82 9.00
N SER A 118 17.14 28.17 7.83
CA SER A 118 18.11 27.14 7.46
C SER A 118 19.45 27.70 6.95
N HIS A 119 19.56 29.02 6.75
CA HIS A 119 20.76 29.70 6.22
C HIS A 119 20.83 31.18 6.61
N ASP A 120 21.96 31.62 7.17
CA ASP A 120 22.11 32.94 7.81
C ASP A 120 22.10 34.14 6.83
N HIS A 121 22.49 33.92 5.58
CA HIS A 121 22.58 34.98 4.58
C HIS A 121 21.31 35.04 3.69
N PRO A 122 20.98 36.22 3.14
CA PRO A 122 19.89 36.32 2.18
C PRO A 122 20.22 35.54 0.89
N LEU A 123 19.25 34.75 0.43
CA LEU A 123 19.37 33.98 -0.80
C LEU A 123 18.65 34.69 -1.94
N THR A 124 19.29 34.76 -3.11
CA THR A 124 18.75 35.40 -4.32
C THR A 124 18.33 34.36 -5.34
N LEU A 125 17.14 34.53 -5.93
CA LEU A 125 16.58 33.62 -6.93
C LEU A 125 17.34 33.71 -8.26
N LEU A 126 17.97 32.61 -8.65
CA LEU A 126 18.47 32.34 -9.99
C LEU A 126 17.35 31.70 -10.82
N ARG A 127 16.72 32.52 -11.66
CA ARG A 127 15.61 32.07 -12.52
C ARG A 127 16.06 31.18 -13.68
N LYS A 128 17.30 31.31 -14.14
CA LYS A 128 17.80 30.45 -15.23
C LYS A 128 18.02 29.04 -14.69
N SER A 129 17.32 28.06 -15.25
CA SER A 129 17.45 26.67 -14.85
C SER A 129 18.85 26.13 -15.15
N LEU A 130 19.66 25.98 -14.10
CA LEU A 130 21.03 25.44 -14.17
C LEU A 130 21.05 24.03 -13.60
N SER A 131 21.96 23.19 -14.10
CA SER A 131 22.22 21.89 -13.49
C SER A 131 23.29 22.05 -12.42
N PHE A 132 22.93 21.80 -11.17
CA PHE A 132 23.84 21.90 -10.02
C PHE A 132 23.48 20.85 -8.98
N THR A 133 24.42 20.54 -8.09
CA THR A 133 24.18 19.72 -6.90
C THR A 133 23.73 20.63 -5.76
N CYS A 134 22.54 20.40 -5.23
CA CYS A 134 21.98 21.21 -4.16
C CYS A 134 22.72 21.00 -2.83
N ASP A 135 23.15 22.09 -2.18
CA ASP A 135 23.89 22.04 -0.92
C ASP A 135 23.04 21.61 0.28
N ALA A 136 21.71 21.65 0.16
CA ALA A 136 20.80 21.20 1.22
C ALA A 136 20.46 19.71 1.11
N CYS A 137 20.14 19.21 -0.10
CA CYS A 137 19.67 17.83 -0.28
C CYS A 137 20.66 16.89 -0.99
N GLY A 138 21.74 17.42 -1.56
CA GLY A 138 22.78 16.64 -2.25
C GLY A 138 22.39 16.08 -3.60
N GLU A 139 21.19 16.38 -4.11
CA GLU A 139 20.74 15.90 -5.42
C GLU A 139 21.12 16.86 -6.53
N LYS A 140 21.47 16.31 -7.70
CA LYS A 140 21.72 17.09 -8.91
C LYS A 140 20.44 17.23 -9.72
N ARG A 141 19.96 18.45 -9.91
CA ARG A 141 18.76 18.75 -10.73
C ARG A 141 19.00 19.96 -11.62
N LYS A 142 18.22 20.05 -12.71
CA LYS A 142 18.16 21.25 -13.57
C LYS A 142 16.87 22.00 -13.24
N CYS A 143 16.98 23.08 -12.47
CA CYS A 143 15.82 23.83 -11.98
C CYS A 143 16.21 25.26 -11.61
N MET A 144 15.21 26.11 -11.37
CA MET A 144 15.42 27.39 -10.67
C MET A 144 15.96 27.15 -9.27
N SER A 145 16.82 28.05 -8.80
CA SER A 145 17.52 27.87 -7.53
C SER A 145 17.69 29.17 -6.77
N TYR A 146 17.95 29.05 -5.48
CA TYR A 146 18.37 30.14 -4.64
C TYR A 146 19.88 30.08 -4.45
N PHE A 147 20.54 31.24 -4.54
CA PHE A 147 21.98 31.37 -4.42
C PHE A 147 22.35 32.44 -3.39
N CYS A 148 23.25 32.09 -2.49
CA CYS A 148 23.89 33.01 -1.57
C CYS A 148 25.15 33.60 -2.22
N MET A 149 25.16 34.92 -2.43
CA MET A 149 26.34 35.61 -2.96
C MET A 149 27.52 35.62 -1.97
N THR A 150 27.25 35.50 -0.66
CA THR A 150 28.29 35.63 0.38
C THR A 150 29.11 34.36 0.57
N CYS A 151 28.45 33.19 0.57
CA CYS A 151 29.11 31.91 0.86
C CYS A 151 28.99 30.89 -0.29
N SER A 152 28.56 31.33 -1.46
CA SER A 152 28.37 30.51 -2.66
C SER A 152 27.43 29.31 -2.46
N PHE A 153 26.53 29.37 -1.48
CA PHE A 153 25.57 28.32 -1.17
C PHE A 153 24.45 28.30 -2.21
N MET A 154 24.24 27.16 -2.87
CA MET A 154 23.23 26.99 -3.91
C MET A 154 22.24 25.88 -3.54
N VAL A 155 20.96 26.21 -3.55
CA VAL A 155 19.90 25.33 -3.05
C VAL A 155 18.69 25.35 -3.99
N HIS A 156 18.02 24.20 -4.15
CA HIS A 156 16.74 24.17 -4.88
C HIS A 156 15.73 25.10 -4.21
N THR A 157 14.80 25.66 -4.99
CA THR A 157 13.75 26.56 -4.48
C THR A 157 12.96 25.94 -3.32
N GLN A 158 12.56 24.67 -3.44
CA GLN A 158 11.88 23.92 -2.39
C GLN A 158 12.80 23.60 -1.19
N CYS A 159 14.08 23.33 -1.45
CA CYS A 159 15.02 22.94 -0.40
C CYS A 159 15.43 24.12 0.51
N ALA A 160 15.33 25.35 0.02
CA ALA A 160 15.59 26.55 0.83
C ALA A 160 14.57 26.70 1.97
N LEU A 161 13.38 26.11 1.78
CA LEU A 161 12.21 26.31 2.64
C LEU A 161 12.01 25.16 3.65
N PHE A 162 12.97 24.25 3.76
CA PHE A 162 12.88 23.17 4.76
C PHE A 162 12.88 23.74 6.18
N PRO A 163 11.89 23.38 7.02
CA PRO A 163 11.85 23.86 8.40
C PRO A 163 13.03 23.33 9.23
N LEU A 164 13.46 24.08 10.26
CA LEU A 164 14.50 23.59 11.17
C LEU A 164 14.02 22.42 12.02
N ASN A 165 12.73 22.43 12.41
CA ASN A 165 12.11 21.38 13.20
C ASN A 165 10.79 20.96 12.57
N LEU A 166 10.50 19.66 12.56
CA LEU A 166 9.22 19.13 12.08
C LEU A 166 8.79 17.90 12.87
N THR A 167 7.51 17.58 12.82
CA THR A 167 6.93 16.33 13.35
C THR A 167 6.26 15.56 12.21
N ILE A 168 6.24 14.23 12.27
CA ILE A 168 5.61 13.38 11.24
C ILE A 168 4.75 12.28 11.87
N THR A 169 3.70 11.83 11.17
CA THR A 169 2.80 10.74 11.62
C THR A 169 3.53 9.46 11.97
N SER A 170 4.55 9.11 11.18
CA SER A 170 5.28 7.85 11.34
C SER A 170 6.32 7.92 12.46
N HIS A 171 6.49 9.07 13.11
CA HIS A 171 7.46 9.29 14.18
C HIS A 171 7.07 10.47 15.08
N ASN A 172 6.60 10.16 16.28
CA ASN A 172 5.98 11.13 17.20
C ASN A 172 6.98 12.01 17.97
N HIS A 173 8.27 11.97 17.65
CA HIS A 173 9.26 12.89 18.21
C HIS A 173 9.59 14.01 17.22
N PRO A 174 9.94 15.22 17.70
CA PRO A 174 10.40 16.30 16.84
C PRO A 174 11.72 15.92 16.15
N LEU A 175 11.77 16.17 14.85
CA LEU A 175 12.93 15.98 14.01
C LEU A 175 13.61 17.32 13.76
N SER A 176 14.92 17.38 13.90
CA SER A 176 15.71 18.58 13.64
C SER A 176 16.55 18.43 12.37
N LEU A 177 16.55 19.47 11.53
CA LEU A 177 17.32 19.53 10.30
C LEU A 177 18.76 19.96 10.59
N ASN A 178 19.71 19.03 10.47
CA ASN A 178 21.10 19.30 10.81
C ASN A 178 22.06 18.35 10.06
N LEU A 179 23.37 18.63 10.15
CA LEU A 179 24.40 17.70 9.68
C LEU A 179 24.61 16.58 10.71
N ILE A 180 24.59 15.33 10.26
CA ILE A 180 24.79 14.14 11.14
C ILE A 180 26.11 14.23 11.91
N LYS A 181 27.16 14.80 11.29
CA LYS A 181 28.50 14.93 11.88
C LYS A 181 28.57 15.79 13.16
N ASN A 182 27.55 16.61 13.42
CA ASN A 182 27.53 17.51 14.58
C ASN A 182 26.89 16.89 15.83
N SER A 183 26.45 15.62 15.76
CA SER A 183 25.84 14.92 16.89
C SER A 183 26.72 13.75 17.37
N PRO A 184 27.39 13.88 18.53
CA PRO A 184 28.38 12.90 19.00
C PRO A 184 27.81 11.50 19.34
N GLN A 185 26.48 11.35 19.48
CA GLN A 185 25.81 10.07 19.79
C GLN A 185 25.53 9.19 18.54
N LEU A 186 25.75 9.70 17.31
CA LEU A 186 25.28 9.09 16.05
C LEU A 186 26.42 8.51 15.17
N ASN A 187 27.62 8.37 15.71
CA ASN A 187 28.81 7.96 14.93
C ASN A 187 29.09 6.43 14.92
N GLN A 188 28.20 5.59 15.49
CA GLN A 188 28.55 4.20 15.82
C GLN A 188 27.74 3.09 15.12
N SER A 189 26.79 3.36 14.23
CA SER A 189 26.09 2.27 13.50
C SER A 189 25.89 2.50 12.00
N GLU A 190 26.09 1.46 11.20
CA GLU A 190 25.88 1.50 9.74
C GLU A 190 24.40 1.71 9.35
N ASN A 191 23.46 1.37 10.24
CA ASN A 191 22.01 1.55 10.05
C ASN A 191 21.55 3.03 10.08
N GLN A 192 22.37 3.95 10.59
CA GLN A 192 22.03 5.38 10.73
C GLN A 192 22.16 6.18 9.43
N GLN A 193 22.67 5.58 8.35
CA GLN A 193 22.79 6.21 7.05
C GLN A 193 21.56 6.03 6.16
N ILE A 194 20.40 5.68 6.73
CA ILE A 194 19.23 5.28 5.94
C ILE A 194 18.02 6.10 6.35
N CYS A 195 17.35 6.64 5.34
CA CYS A 195 16.14 7.41 5.56
C CYS A 195 15.04 6.45 6.01
N HIS A 196 14.45 6.65 7.17
CA HIS A 196 13.42 5.78 7.74
C HIS A 196 12.08 5.85 7.01
N LEU A 197 11.95 6.78 6.04
CA LEU A 197 10.76 7.02 5.24
C LEU A 197 10.85 6.41 3.84
N CYS A 198 11.96 6.62 3.14
CA CYS A 198 12.18 6.08 1.78
C CYS A 198 13.21 4.95 1.73
N PHE A 199 13.90 4.72 2.84
CA PHE A 199 14.86 3.64 3.07
C PHE A 199 16.05 3.64 2.12
N LYS A 200 16.29 4.74 1.43
CA LYS A 200 17.51 4.97 0.66
C LYS A 200 18.59 5.54 1.56
N ARG A 201 19.84 5.37 1.15
CA ARG A 201 20.99 5.96 1.83
C ARG A 201 20.87 7.49 1.90
N VAL A 202 21.08 8.03 3.08
CA VAL A 202 21.21 9.46 3.37
C VAL A 202 22.68 9.81 3.21
N ASN A 203 22.95 10.77 2.35
CA ASN A 203 24.31 11.26 2.17
C ASN A 203 24.65 12.18 3.35
N THR A 204 25.49 11.68 4.26
CA THR A 204 25.88 12.35 5.51
C THR A 204 26.71 13.61 5.31
N LYS A 205 27.10 13.95 4.06
CA LYS A 205 27.72 15.24 3.70
C LYS A 205 26.72 16.39 3.70
N TYR A 206 25.42 16.11 3.57
CA TYR A 206 24.35 17.10 3.47
C TYR A 206 23.42 17.05 4.69
N LYS A 207 22.57 18.07 4.83
CA LYS A 207 21.61 18.14 5.95
C LYS A 207 20.58 17.02 5.84
N CYS A 208 20.20 16.44 6.98
CA CYS A 208 19.08 15.50 7.09
C CYS A 208 18.25 15.84 8.32
N TYR A 209 17.04 15.29 8.39
CA TYR A 209 16.27 15.32 9.63
C TYR A 209 16.69 14.13 10.48
N TYR A 210 16.97 14.39 11.75
CA TYR A 210 17.20 13.33 12.73
C TYR A 210 16.39 13.60 14.00
N CYS A 211 16.07 12.54 14.71
CA CYS A 211 15.47 12.60 16.04
C CYS A 211 16.58 12.56 17.10
N SER A 212 16.53 13.45 18.10
CA SER A 212 17.47 13.42 19.22
C SER A 212 17.19 12.30 20.23
N SER A 213 15.96 11.77 20.23
CA SER A 213 15.50 10.75 21.18
C SER A 213 15.62 9.31 20.67
N CYS A 214 15.93 9.09 19.38
CA CYS A 214 16.09 7.75 18.80
C CYS A 214 16.96 7.78 17.53
N ASP A 215 17.14 6.64 16.86
CA ASP A 215 17.94 6.47 15.64
C ASP A 215 17.24 6.92 14.34
N PHE A 216 16.08 7.59 14.46
CA PHE A 216 15.32 8.02 13.29
C PHE A 216 16.08 9.09 12.49
N VAL A 217 16.30 8.80 11.21
CA VAL A 217 16.92 9.71 10.24
C VAL A 217 16.06 9.74 8.98
N ALA A 218 15.88 10.91 8.35
CA ALA A 218 15.18 11.03 7.08
C ALA A 218 15.81 12.06 6.14
N HIS A 219 15.70 11.82 4.82
CA HIS A 219 16.04 12.87 3.84
C HIS A 219 15.15 14.09 4.07
N PRO A 220 15.66 15.30 3.84
CA PRO A 220 14.88 16.52 3.98
C PRO A 220 13.55 16.49 3.23
N LEU A 221 13.60 16.12 1.94
CA LEU A 221 12.41 16.01 1.09
C LEU A 221 11.46 14.89 1.56
N CYS A 222 11.99 13.79 2.10
CA CYS A 222 11.14 12.72 2.62
C CYS A 222 10.40 13.18 3.87
N ALA A 223 11.09 13.82 4.81
CA ALA A 223 10.49 14.28 6.05
C ALA A 223 9.42 15.36 5.79
N THR A 224 9.68 16.30 4.89
CA THR A 224 8.71 17.36 4.55
C THR A 224 7.48 16.82 3.81
N ASN A 225 7.66 15.87 2.88
CA ASN A 225 6.50 15.28 2.19
C ASN A 225 5.61 14.45 3.13
N PHE A 226 6.19 13.88 4.20
CA PHE A 226 5.43 13.16 5.22
C PHE A 226 4.88 14.08 6.31
N SER A 227 5.44 15.27 6.53
CA SER A 227 4.88 16.28 7.43
C SER A 227 3.66 16.98 6.83
N GLU A 228 3.59 17.14 5.51
CA GLU A 228 2.45 17.77 4.79
C GLU A 228 1.11 17.01 4.94
N LYS A 229 1.13 15.82 5.55
CA LYS A 229 -0.06 15.05 5.91
C LYS A 229 -0.59 15.35 7.34
N ASN A 230 0.09 16.16 8.16
CA ASN A 230 -0.35 16.49 9.53
C ASN A 230 -0.31 17.99 9.86
N GLU A 231 -1.32 18.45 10.60
CA GLU A 231 -1.34 19.73 11.29
C GLU A 231 -0.31 19.70 12.44
N ALA A 232 0.75 20.54 12.38
CA ALA A 232 1.74 20.65 13.45
C ALA A 232 1.28 21.66 14.52
N PHE A 233 1.71 21.57 15.78
CA PHE A 233 1.39 22.54 16.83
C PHE A 233 2.46 23.65 16.92
N ASP A 234 2.04 24.89 17.17
CA ASP A 234 2.93 26.06 17.28
C ASP A 234 3.59 26.19 18.67
N PRO A 235 4.93 26.11 18.81
CA PRO A 235 5.61 26.24 20.11
C PRO A 235 5.65 27.69 20.66
N GLU A 236 5.32 28.71 19.86
CA GLU A 236 5.31 30.11 20.32
C GLU A 236 4.00 30.50 21.05
N PHE A 237 3.01 29.61 21.07
CA PHE A 237 1.76 29.80 21.81
C PHE A 237 1.95 29.41 23.28
N LYS A 238 2.37 30.37 24.11
CA LYS A 238 2.29 30.23 25.57
C LYS A 238 0.86 30.45 26.00
N ASP A 239 0.13 29.37 26.24
CA ASP A 239 -0.93 29.37 27.24
C ASP A 239 -0.39 28.59 28.44
N ASP A 240 -0.31 29.27 29.58
CA ASP A 240 0.17 28.70 30.83
C ASP A 240 -0.83 27.63 31.29
N GLN A 241 -0.62 26.36 30.93
CA GLN A 241 -0.83 25.14 31.75
C GLN A 241 -0.31 23.88 31.03
N PRO A 242 0.35 22.95 31.74
CA PRO A 242 0.83 21.70 31.15
C PRO A 242 -0.30 20.66 31.16
N ILE A 243 -0.60 20.06 30.00
CA ILE A 243 -1.31 18.78 29.95
C ILE A 243 -0.38 17.75 29.27
N LEU A 244 0.27 16.97 30.11
CA LEU A 244 0.65 15.59 29.78
C LEU A 244 -0.61 14.73 29.90
N SER A 245 -1.05 14.11 28.81
CA SER A 245 -1.24 12.65 28.77
C SER A 245 -1.58 12.15 27.35
N PRO A 246 -1.06 10.96 26.98
CA PRO A 246 -1.35 10.29 25.72
C PRO A 246 -2.64 9.47 25.80
N ASP A 247 -3.77 10.05 25.38
CA ASP A 247 -5.02 9.32 25.16
C ASP A 247 -5.66 9.76 23.83
N LEU A 248 -5.29 9.08 22.74
CA LEU A 248 -6.15 8.93 21.56
C LEU A 248 -6.33 7.44 21.26
N LEU A 249 -6.81 6.74 22.28
CA LEU A 249 -7.69 5.58 22.11
C LEU A 249 -8.96 5.93 22.89
N GLY A 250 -9.95 6.52 22.20
CA GLY A 250 -11.29 6.59 22.76
C GLY A 250 -11.85 5.16 22.87
N PRO A 251 -12.35 4.72 24.03
CA PRO A 251 -13.05 3.46 24.17
C PRO A 251 -14.49 3.66 23.70
N ASP A 252 -14.81 3.24 22.47
CA ASP A 252 -16.18 2.84 22.17
C ASP A 252 -16.30 1.34 22.49
N GLU A 253 -16.70 1.07 23.73
CA GLU A 253 -17.11 -0.25 24.18
C GLU A 253 -18.45 -0.63 23.53
N SER A 254 -18.40 -1.24 22.35
CA SER A 254 -19.36 -2.27 21.97
C SER A 254 -18.72 -3.33 21.07
N SER A 255 -17.96 -4.25 21.67
CA SER A 255 -17.49 -5.54 21.14
C SER A 255 -16.82 -5.52 19.74
N ASP A 256 -15.60 -4.98 19.66
CA ASP A 256 -14.74 -5.02 18.46
C ASP A 256 -14.02 -6.38 18.23
N THR A 257 -14.32 -7.41 19.03
CA THR A 257 -13.70 -8.75 18.96
C THR A 257 -14.39 -9.65 17.93
N LEU A 258 -13.61 -10.43 17.17
CA LEU A 258 -14.13 -11.41 16.19
C LEU A 258 -14.66 -12.69 16.83
N ALA A 259 -14.16 -13.02 18.02
CA ALA A 259 -14.45 -14.24 18.75
C ALA A 259 -14.84 -13.95 20.19
N GLN A 260 -15.89 -14.61 20.67
CA GLN A 260 -16.25 -14.66 22.08
C GLN A 260 -15.76 -15.98 22.66
N ILE A 261 -15.07 -15.93 23.80
CA ILE A 261 -14.61 -17.12 24.51
C ILE A 261 -15.82 -17.82 25.11
N VAL A 262 -16.00 -19.10 24.75
CA VAL A 262 -17.06 -19.95 25.29
C VAL A 262 -16.50 -20.79 26.42
N ASN A 263 -15.38 -21.50 26.18
CA ASN A 263 -14.74 -22.35 27.18
C ASN A 263 -13.23 -22.11 27.25
N LYS A 264 -12.68 -22.18 28.47
CA LYS A 264 -11.25 -22.10 28.75
C LYS A 264 -10.85 -23.12 29.82
N ILE A 265 -9.63 -23.62 29.74
CA ILE A 265 -9.04 -24.55 30.72
C ILE A 265 -7.80 -23.89 31.32
N THR A 266 -7.66 -23.97 32.65
CA THR A 266 -6.47 -23.54 33.36
C THR A 266 -5.61 -24.77 33.66
N PRO A 267 -4.41 -24.90 33.07
CA PRO A 267 -3.52 -26.02 33.37
C PRO A 267 -3.07 -25.96 34.84
N GLU A 268 -3.03 -27.10 35.53
CA GLU A 268 -2.64 -27.22 36.96
C GLU A 268 -1.23 -26.67 37.26
N ASN A 269 -0.39 -26.47 36.23
CA ASN A 269 1.01 -26.04 36.34
C ASN A 269 1.23 -24.52 36.24
N GLY A 270 0.20 -23.69 36.38
CA GLY A 270 0.33 -22.21 36.35
C GLY A 270 0.68 -21.61 34.97
N LYS A 271 0.44 -22.35 33.88
CA LYS A 271 0.55 -21.83 32.50
C LYS A 271 -0.67 -20.97 32.13
N ALA A 272 -0.51 -20.13 31.11
CA ALA A 272 -1.58 -19.28 30.57
C ALA A 272 -2.86 -20.06 30.24
N GLU A 273 -4.01 -19.45 30.49
CA GLU A 273 -5.34 -20.04 30.19
C GLU A 273 -5.43 -20.44 28.72
N ILE A 274 -5.89 -21.67 28.46
CA ILE A 274 -6.07 -22.18 27.10
C ILE A 274 -7.55 -22.07 26.74
N VAL A 275 -7.86 -21.20 25.80
CA VAL A 275 -9.20 -21.09 25.21
C VAL A 275 -9.45 -22.32 24.34
N THR A 276 -10.43 -23.13 24.69
CA THR A 276 -10.74 -24.39 24.00
C THR A 276 -11.96 -24.30 23.09
N GLU A 277 -12.81 -23.30 23.29
CA GLU A 277 -14.00 -23.11 22.46
C GLU A 277 -14.32 -21.63 22.30
N ILE A 278 -14.64 -21.23 21.06
CA ILE A 278 -14.99 -19.86 20.71
C ILE A 278 -16.27 -19.79 19.88
N LYS A 279 -17.02 -18.70 20.03
CA LYS A 279 -18.08 -18.31 19.11
C LYS A 279 -17.53 -17.20 18.20
N HIS A 280 -17.26 -17.54 16.94
CA HIS A 280 -16.61 -16.64 15.99
C HIS A 280 -17.62 -16.05 14.99
N ILE A 281 -17.54 -14.74 14.69
CA ILE A 281 -18.55 -14.05 13.86
C ILE A 281 -18.69 -14.60 12.43
N SER A 282 -17.69 -15.33 11.94
CA SER A 282 -17.70 -15.90 10.58
C SER A 282 -18.43 -17.23 10.48
N HIS A 283 -18.83 -17.84 11.59
CA HIS A 283 -19.44 -19.17 11.60
C HIS A 283 -20.51 -19.29 12.69
N GLU A 284 -21.61 -19.97 12.39
CA GLU A 284 -22.75 -20.04 13.30
C GLU A 284 -22.51 -20.97 14.50
N HIS A 285 -21.82 -22.09 14.27
CA HIS A 285 -21.47 -23.02 15.33
C HIS A 285 -20.23 -22.55 16.11
N ASN A 286 -20.15 -22.95 17.38
CA ASN A 286 -18.93 -22.78 18.16
C ASN A 286 -17.80 -23.59 17.53
N LEU A 287 -16.62 -22.99 17.51
CA LEU A 287 -15.41 -23.64 17.02
C LEU A 287 -14.62 -24.17 18.21
N LYS A 288 -14.22 -25.44 18.14
CA LYS A 288 -13.41 -26.09 19.17
C LYS A 288 -11.94 -26.09 18.76
N LEU A 289 -11.05 -25.85 19.72
CA LEU A 289 -9.61 -25.95 19.53
C LEU A 289 -9.24 -27.41 19.36
N ALA A 290 -8.64 -27.73 18.22
CA ALA A 290 -8.03 -29.02 17.95
C ALA A 290 -6.51 -28.88 18.05
N VAL A 291 -5.89 -29.88 18.66
CA VAL A 291 -4.44 -29.98 18.86
C VAL A 291 -3.85 -31.14 18.04
N ASP A 292 -4.69 -32.06 17.57
CA ASP A 292 -4.27 -33.22 16.80
C ASP A 292 -4.05 -32.89 15.32
N GLU A 293 -3.06 -33.57 14.73
CA GLU A 293 -2.76 -33.51 13.30
C GLU A 293 -3.98 -34.00 12.50
N LEU A 294 -4.58 -33.11 11.71
CA LEU A 294 -5.46 -33.54 10.64
C LEU A 294 -4.60 -34.33 9.64
N GLU A 295 -4.96 -35.59 9.42
CA GLU A 295 -4.41 -36.39 8.31
C GLU A 295 -4.68 -35.73 6.94
N ASN A 296 -5.63 -34.78 6.88
CA ASN A 296 -6.08 -34.14 5.64
C ASN A 296 -5.45 -32.76 5.38
N ASN A 297 -5.16 -32.52 4.11
CA ASN A 297 -4.70 -31.26 3.49
C ASN A 297 -5.76 -30.13 3.55
N GLU A 298 -6.34 -29.88 4.72
CA GLU A 298 -7.37 -28.86 4.91
C GLU A 298 -6.78 -27.45 4.92
N LYS A 299 -7.51 -26.52 4.29
CA LYS A 299 -7.15 -25.08 4.25
C LYS A 299 -7.94 -24.30 5.30
N CYS A 300 -7.31 -23.30 5.90
CA CYS A 300 -7.97 -22.31 6.73
C CYS A 300 -8.98 -21.49 5.92
N ASN A 301 -10.22 -21.37 6.41
CA ASN A 301 -11.27 -20.54 5.83
C ASN A 301 -10.97 -19.04 5.90
N GLY A 302 -10.04 -18.63 6.77
CA GLY A 302 -9.59 -17.24 6.90
C GLY A 302 -8.55 -16.86 5.86
N CYS A 303 -7.36 -17.45 5.93
CA CYS A 303 -6.24 -17.08 5.05
C CYS A 303 -6.07 -17.95 3.80
N THR A 304 -6.88 -19.02 3.65
CA THR A 304 -6.81 -20.01 2.54
C THR A 304 -5.49 -20.77 2.41
N GLN A 305 -4.62 -20.69 3.42
CA GLN A 305 -3.42 -21.52 3.52
C GLN A 305 -3.73 -22.83 4.23
N TYR A 306 -2.92 -23.85 3.96
CA TYR A 306 -3.00 -25.14 4.64
C TYR A 306 -2.84 -24.97 6.15
N LEU A 307 -3.54 -25.80 6.91
CA LEU A 307 -3.33 -25.93 8.34
C LEU A 307 -1.98 -26.63 8.56
N SER A 308 -1.05 -25.93 9.20
CA SER A 308 0.21 -26.50 9.67
C SER A 308 -0.03 -27.30 10.96
N SER A 309 1.02 -27.85 11.57
CA SER A 309 1.01 -28.48 12.89
C SER A 309 0.62 -27.54 14.06
N ASP A 310 0.22 -26.29 13.76
CA ASP A 310 -0.19 -25.30 14.74
C ASP A 310 -1.65 -25.54 15.19
N PRO A 311 -2.01 -25.24 16.45
CA PRO A 311 -3.39 -25.34 16.93
C PRO A 311 -4.36 -24.52 16.07
N TYR A 312 -5.51 -25.11 15.77
CA TYR A 312 -6.55 -24.51 14.94
C TYR A 312 -7.93 -24.69 15.58
N TYR A 313 -8.85 -23.80 15.25
CA TYR A 313 -10.25 -23.88 15.63
C TYR A 313 -11.04 -24.54 14.50
N CYS A 314 -11.92 -25.49 14.83
CA CYS A 314 -12.71 -26.18 13.82
C CYS A 314 -14.17 -26.42 14.23
N CYS A 315 -15.01 -26.53 13.19
CA CYS A 315 -16.32 -27.18 13.24
C CYS A 315 -16.29 -28.32 12.21
N LEU A 316 -16.18 -29.57 12.70
CA LEU A 316 -16.09 -30.76 11.83
C LEU A 316 -17.37 -31.00 11.02
N GLN A 317 -18.54 -30.70 11.60
CA GLN A 317 -19.83 -30.83 10.90
C GLN A 317 -19.89 -29.97 9.64
N CYS A 318 -19.34 -28.75 9.70
CA CYS A 318 -19.35 -27.81 8.58
C CYS A 318 -18.05 -27.81 7.77
N LYS A 319 -17.05 -28.62 8.15
CA LYS A 319 -15.68 -28.57 7.61
C LYS A 319 -15.11 -27.14 7.59
N PHE A 320 -15.37 -26.39 8.66
CA PHE A 320 -14.92 -25.01 8.83
C PHE A 320 -13.70 -24.98 9.74
N PHE A 321 -12.58 -24.43 9.27
CA PHE A 321 -11.31 -24.45 9.98
C PHE A 321 -10.66 -23.06 9.98
N LEU A 322 -10.11 -22.62 11.10
CA LEU A 322 -9.34 -21.39 11.22
C LEU A 322 -8.05 -21.65 11.97
N HIS A 323 -6.92 -21.16 11.45
CA HIS A 323 -5.73 -21.00 12.30
C HIS A 323 -6.11 -20.16 13.52
N LYS A 324 -5.51 -20.44 14.68
CA LYS A 324 -5.69 -19.61 15.88
C LYS A 324 -5.43 -18.12 15.57
N SER A 325 -4.34 -17.83 14.86
CA SER A 325 -3.99 -16.48 14.39
C SER A 325 -5.04 -15.84 13.46
N CYS A 326 -5.79 -16.65 12.70
CA CYS A 326 -6.87 -16.16 11.85
C CYS A 326 -8.15 -15.86 12.64
N ALA A 327 -8.42 -16.61 13.72
CA ALA A 327 -9.52 -16.32 14.64
C ALA A 327 -9.25 -15.06 15.50
N ASP A 328 -7.99 -14.78 15.78
CA ASP A 328 -7.53 -13.64 16.60
C ASP A 328 -7.24 -12.37 15.77
N LEU A 329 -7.58 -12.33 14.48
CA LEU A 329 -7.37 -11.16 13.64
C LEU A 329 -8.11 -9.92 14.19
N PRO A 330 -7.57 -8.70 14.05
CA PRO A 330 -8.30 -7.51 14.45
C PRO A 330 -9.45 -7.23 13.47
N ARG A 331 -10.60 -6.77 13.98
CA ARG A 331 -11.74 -6.40 13.13
C ARG A 331 -11.45 -5.20 12.23
N LYS A 332 -10.69 -4.23 12.72
CA LYS A 332 -10.25 -3.05 11.95
C LYS A 332 -8.75 -2.91 12.03
N LYS A 333 -8.12 -2.45 10.94
CA LYS A 333 -6.69 -2.11 10.96
C LYS A 333 -6.33 -1.04 9.92
N LEU A 334 -5.24 -0.34 10.19
CA LEU A 334 -4.53 0.47 9.20
C LEU A 334 -3.51 -0.40 8.47
N HIS A 335 -3.29 -0.14 7.18
CA HIS A 335 -2.34 -0.89 6.37
C HIS A 335 -1.43 0.04 5.55
N PRO A 336 -0.13 -0.26 5.36
CA PRO A 336 0.79 0.62 4.62
C PRO A 336 0.40 0.90 3.16
N LEU A 337 -0.47 0.06 2.59
CA LEU A 337 -1.00 0.21 1.22
C LEU A 337 -2.27 1.06 1.12
N HIS A 338 -2.84 1.53 2.23
CA HIS A 338 -4.07 2.30 2.19
C HIS A 338 -4.22 3.24 3.38
N ASP A 339 -4.60 4.49 3.11
CA ASP A 339 -4.65 5.55 4.12
C ASP A 339 -5.90 5.43 5.05
N HIS A 340 -6.98 4.75 4.63
CA HIS A 340 -8.18 4.54 5.47
C HIS A 340 -8.15 3.24 6.28
N PRO A 341 -8.86 3.16 7.42
CA PRO A 341 -9.08 1.91 8.15
C PRO A 341 -9.76 0.86 7.27
N LEU A 342 -9.18 -0.34 7.27
CA LEU A 342 -9.75 -1.51 6.62
C LEU A 342 -10.51 -2.34 7.66
N THR A 343 -11.69 -2.82 7.28
CA THR A 343 -12.51 -3.70 8.12
C THR A 343 -12.41 -5.13 7.60
N LEU A 344 -12.15 -6.09 8.49
CA LEU A 344 -12.17 -7.50 8.18
C LEU A 344 -13.61 -7.94 7.95
N VAL A 345 -13.84 -8.51 6.78
CA VAL A 345 -15.10 -9.14 6.41
C VAL A 345 -14.85 -10.62 6.20
N PRO A 346 -15.56 -11.51 6.93
CA PRO A 346 -15.64 -12.91 6.57
C PRO A 346 -16.17 -12.99 5.14
N ASN A 347 -15.49 -13.74 4.27
CA ASN A 347 -15.85 -13.72 2.88
C ASN A 347 -17.17 -14.44 2.63
N LYS A 348 -18.20 -13.60 2.57
CA LYS A 348 -19.38 -13.79 1.77
C LYS A 348 -19.34 -12.56 0.85
N PHE A 349 -18.76 -12.65 -0.35
CA PHE A 349 -19.20 -11.98 -1.59
C PHE A 349 -18.08 -11.85 -2.64
N LEU A 350 -18.53 -12.05 -3.88
CA LEU A 350 -17.87 -11.79 -5.16
C LEU A 350 -17.80 -10.27 -5.40
N ASP A 351 -16.71 -9.75 -5.96
CA ASP A 351 -16.75 -8.37 -6.51
C ASP A 351 -17.32 -8.43 -7.92
N TYR A 352 -18.40 -7.69 -8.18
CA TYR A 352 -19.06 -7.66 -9.50
C TYR A 352 -19.18 -9.04 -10.17
N ASP A 353 -19.61 -10.04 -9.39
CA ASP A 353 -19.88 -11.41 -9.85
C ASP A 353 -18.65 -12.24 -10.26
N ARG A 354 -17.46 -11.96 -9.71
CA ARG A 354 -16.26 -12.82 -9.78
C ARG A 354 -15.57 -12.99 -8.43
N LEU A 355 -14.74 -14.03 -8.33
CA LEU A 355 -13.87 -14.27 -7.18
C LEU A 355 -13.06 -13.01 -6.86
N LEU A 356 -13.02 -12.64 -5.59
CA LEU A 356 -12.44 -11.38 -5.15
C LEU A 356 -10.93 -11.34 -5.43
N GLY A 357 -10.47 -10.31 -6.14
CA GLY A 357 -9.04 -10.02 -6.30
C GLY A 357 -8.46 -9.24 -5.12
N CYS A 358 -7.25 -9.59 -4.69
CA CYS A 358 -6.48 -8.81 -3.73
C CYS A 358 -5.73 -7.67 -4.45
N ASP A 359 -5.90 -6.42 -4.04
CA ASP A 359 -5.28 -5.25 -4.71
C ASP A 359 -3.75 -5.21 -4.60
N ALA A 360 -3.16 -5.94 -3.64
CA ALA A 360 -1.71 -6.01 -3.48
C ALA A 360 -1.04 -7.05 -4.39
N CYS A 361 -1.68 -8.21 -4.60
CA CYS A 361 -1.07 -9.34 -5.32
C CYS A 361 -1.82 -9.78 -6.58
N ASP A 362 -2.98 -9.21 -6.86
CA ASP A 362 -3.86 -9.52 -8.01
C ASP A 362 -4.39 -10.98 -8.03
N ARG A 363 -4.10 -11.79 -6.99
CA ARG A 363 -4.63 -13.15 -6.87
C ARG A 363 -6.09 -13.12 -6.44
N GLN A 364 -6.87 -14.02 -7.04
CA GLN A 364 -8.23 -14.32 -6.60
C GLN A 364 -8.23 -15.11 -5.29
N CYS A 365 -9.09 -14.73 -4.35
CA CYS A 365 -9.20 -15.37 -3.05
C CYS A 365 -10.66 -15.54 -2.62
N ASN A 366 -10.91 -16.58 -1.81
CA ASN A 366 -12.22 -16.84 -1.21
C ASN A 366 -12.19 -16.96 0.32
N GLY A 367 -11.08 -16.61 0.97
CA GLY A 367 -10.98 -16.46 2.42
C GLY A 367 -11.32 -15.04 2.87
N PHE A 368 -11.15 -14.75 4.16
CA PHE A 368 -11.43 -13.43 4.75
C PHE A 368 -10.62 -12.30 4.08
N VAL A 369 -11.20 -11.11 4.09
CA VAL A 369 -10.69 -9.95 3.36
C VAL A 369 -10.77 -8.71 4.23
N TYR A 370 -9.76 -7.86 4.17
CA TYR A 370 -9.81 -6.51 4.68
C TYR A 370 -10.27 -5.55 3.58
N SER A 371 -11.41 -4.89 3.77
CA SER A 371 -12.00 -3.95 2.81
C SER A 371 -12.10 -2.55 3.41
N CYS A 372 -11.84 -1.53 2.58
CA CYS A 372 -12.26 -0.16 2.91
C CYS A 372 -13.75 0.01 2.62
N ALA A 373 -14.46 0.80 3.43
CA ALA A 373 -15.86 1.14 3.17
C ALA A 373 -16.01 2.27 2.14
N SER A 374 -15.06 3.22 2.15
CA SER A 374 -15.10 4.42 1.31
C SER A 374 -14.35 4.26 -0.01
N CYS A 375 -13.49 3.24 -0.13
CA CYS A 375 -12.67 2.98 -1.30
C CYS A 375 -12.90 1.55 -1.81
N ARG A 376 -12.73 1.34 -3.13
CA ARG A 376 -12.68 0.01 -3.73
C ARG A 376 -11.33 -0.67 -3.50
N PHE A 377 -10.86 -0.70 -2.24
CA PHE A 377 -9.56 -1.25 -1.86
C PHE A 377 -9.74 -2.46 -0.94
N LYS A 378 -9.11 -3.58 -1.32
CA LYS A 378 -9.30 -4.90 -0.69
C LYS A 378 -7.99 -5.68 -0.61
N LEU A 379 -7.75 -6.31 0.54
CA LEU A 379 -6.59 -7.17 0.78
C LEU A 379 -7.01 -8.53 1.33
N ASP A 380 -6.44 -9.61 0.79
CA ASP A 380 -6.54 -10.93 1.41
C ASP A 380 -5.75 -10.96 2.73
N VAL A 381 -6.08 -11.90 3.62
CA VAL A 381 -5.41 -12.01 4.93
C VAL A 381 -3.88 -12.08 4.78
N PRO A 382 -3.29 -12.96 3.94
CA PRO A 382 -1.82 -13.03 3.79
C PRO A 382 -1.17 -11.70 3.40
N CYS A 383 -1.67 -10.97 2.39
CA CYS A 383 -1.07 -9.70 2.00
C CYS A 383 -1.27 -8.62 3.07
N SER A 384 -2.40 -8.66 3.76
CA SER A 384 -2.72 -7.70 4.81
C SER A 384 -1.85 -7.85 6.07
N LEU A 385 -1.22 -9.01 6.27
CA LEU A 385 -0.31 -9.26 7.38
C LEU A 385 1.10 -8.72 7.13
N ILE A 386 1.40 -8.25 5.90
CA ILE A 386 2.71 -7.72 5.57
C ILE A 386 2.85 -6.31 6.18
N PRO A 387 3.78 -6.12 7.14
CA PRO A 387 4.04 -4.81 7.72
C PRO A 387 4.79 -3.89 6.75
N LYS A 388 4.92 -2.61 7.10
CA LYS A 388 5.65 -1.63 6.29
C LYS A 388 7.12 -2.00 6.07
N ARG A 389 7.75 -2.59 7.09
CA ARG A 389 9.13 -3.09 7.09
C ARG A 389 9.11 -4.61 7.26
N VAL A 390 9.62 -5.35 6.29
CA VAL A 390 9.57 -6.81 6.24
C VAL A 390 10.98 -7.37 6.33
N THR A 391 11.23 -8.22 7.32
CA THR A 391 12.40 -9.12 7.34
C THR A 391 12.01 -10.41 6.63
N HIS A 392 12.64 -10.74 5.51
CA HIS A 392 12.28 -11.90 4.69
C HIS A 392 13.42 -12.91 4.64
N LYS A 393 13.18 -14.20 4.87
CA LYS A 393 14.25 -15.21 4.92
C LYS A 393 15.06 -15.32 3.61
N GLY A 394 14.42 -15.04 2.47
CA GLY A 394 15.07 -15.00 1.16
C GLY A 394 15.86 -13.71 0.85
N HIS A 395 16.00 -12.76 1.79
CA HIS A 395 16.82 -11.57 1.60
C HIS A 395 17.32 -10.96 2.92
N GLU A 396 18.61 -10.70 3.04
CA GLU A 396 19.25 -10.25 4.29
C GLU A 396 18.79 -8.85 4.75
N HIS A 397 18.59 -7.92 3.82
CA HIS A 397 18.22 -6.55 4.17
C HIS A 397 16.70 -6.41 4.41
N PRO A 398 16.27 -5.46 5.27
CA PRO A 398 14.87 -5.13 5.42
C PRO A 398 14.25 -4.64 4.10
N LEU A 399 13.12 -5.25 3.73
CA LEU A 399 12.31 -4.88 2.57
C LEU A 399 11.20 -3.90 2.99
N ILE A 400 10.78 -3.04 2.07
CA ILE A 400 9.83 -1.97 2.34
C ILE A 400 8.65 -2.03 1.40
N VAL A 401 7.46 -1.94 1.99
CA VAL A 401 6.21 -1.69 1.29
C VAL A 401 6.05 -0.19 1.11
N ILE A 402 6.01 0.28 -0.14
CA ILE A 402 5.65 1.66 -0.45
C ILE A 402 4.42 1.67 -1.33
N HIS A 403 3.32 2.21 -0.80
CA HIS A 403 2.20 2.62 -1.62
C HIS A 403 2.60 3.85 -2.44
N ARG A 404 2.77 3.67 -3.75
CA ARG A 404 3.02 4.79 -4.65
C ARG A 404 1.68 5.26 -5.20
N THR A 405 1.17 6.38 -4.68
CA THR A 405 -0.08 7.02 -5.12
C THR A 405 -0.01 7.64 -6.53
N ARG A 406 1.03 7.34 -7.33
CA ARG A 406 1.15 7.86 -8.69
C ARG A 406 0.61 6.84 -9.70
N PRO A 407 -0.29 7.26 -10.61
CA PRO A 407 -0.66 6.48 -11.79
C PRO A 407 0.47 6.57 -12.83
N ASP A 408 1.66 6.07 -12.47
CA ASP A 408 2.70 5.85 -13.47
C ASP A 408 2.35 4.53 -14.17
N PHE A 409 1.61 4.65 -15.27
CA PHE A 409 1.28 3.55 -16.17
C PHE A 409 2.57 2.80 -16.56
N GLY A 410 2.73 1.59 -16.03
CA GLY A 410 3.76 0.64 -16.46
C GLY A 410 4.83 0.34 -15.42
N HIS A 411 4.48 -0.35 -14.33
CA HIS A 411 5.48 -1.04 -13.52
C HIS A 411 6.18 -2.12 -14.37
N LYS A 412 7.46 -1.86 -14.70
CA LYS A 412 8.39 -2.84 -15.31
C LYS A 412 9.28 -3.50 -14.26
N ASP A 413 8.89 -3.44 -12.98
CA ASP A 413 9.64 -4.12 -11.94
C ASP A 413 9.49 -5.64 -12.14
N ILE A 414 10.63 -6.32 -12.12
CA ILE A 414 10.71 -7.78 -12.20
C ILE A 414 10.94 -8.31 -10.79
N CYS A 415 10.16 -9.33 -10.42
CA CYS A 415 10.26 -9.98 -9.12
C CYS A 415 11.52 -10.83 -9.08
N ASN A 416 12.50 -10.50 -8.22
CA ASN A 416 13.75 -11.24 -8.13
C ASN A 416 13.57 -12.72 -7.75
N SER A 417 12.48 -13.05 -7.06
CA SER A 417 12.19 -14.42 -6.62
C SER A 417 11.59 -15.32 -7.71
N CYS A 418 10.95 -14.79 -8.75
CA CYS A 418 10.28 -15.63 -9.76
C CYS A 418 10.48 -15.17 -11.21
N GLY A 419 11.12 -14.03 -11.43
CA GLY A 419 11.34 -13.47 -12.77
C GLY A 419 10.11 -12.83 -13.41
N GLU A 420 8.94 -12.93 -12.77
CA GLU A 420 7.69 -12.38 -13.30
C GLU A 420 7.57 -10.87 -13.06
N ARG A 421 6.82 -10.21 -13.94
CA ARG A 421 6.52 -8.78 -13.81
C ARG A 421 5.61 -8.53 -12.60
N ILE A 422 5.99 -7.56 -11.77
CA ILE A 422 5.15 -7.10 -10.66
C ILE A 422 4.06 -6.18 -11.23
N VAL A 423 2.79 -6.59 -11.07
CA VAL A 423 1.64 -5.90 -11.68
C VAL A 423 1.16 -4.71 -10.86
N ARG A 424 1.24 -4.80 -9.54
CA ARG A 424 0.67 -3.85 -8.57
C ARG A 424 1.76 -3.30 -7.65
N GLU A 425 1.75 -3.74 -6.39
CA GLU A 425 2.58 -3.20 -5.33
C GLU A 425 3.91 -3.97 -5.23
N THR A 426 5.02 -3.22 -5.20
CA THR A 426 6.37 -3.77 -5.09
C THR A 426 6.87 -3.62 -3.65
N ILE A 427 7.45 -4.69 -3.12
CA ILE A 427 8.23 -4.67 -1.89
C ILE A 427 9.71 -4.65 -2.29
N TYR A 428 10.44 -3.60 -1.94
CA TYR A 428 11.82 -3.42 -2.42
C TYR A 428 12.81 -3.22 -1.28
N CYS A 429 14.07 -3.53 -1.57
CA CYS A 429 15.19 -3.29 -0.68
C CYS A 429 15.77 -1.89 -0.89
N GLY A 430 15.96 -1.15 0.20
CA GLY A 430 16.61 0.18 0.14
C GLY A 430 18.14 0.14 -0.03
N TYR A 431 18.74 -1.02 0.22
CA TYR A 431 20.20 -1.22 0.27
C TYR A 431 20.75 -1.75 -1.06
N CYS A 432 19.97 -2.54 -1.80
CA CYS A 432 20.34 -3.13 -3.07
C CYS A 432 19.16 -3.11 -4.06
N GLN A 433 19.34 -3.65 -5.26
CA GLN A 433 18.30 -3.63 -6.30
C GLN A 433 17.22 -4.73 -6.14
N PHE A 434 17.17 -5.40 -4.98
CA PHE A 434 16.24 -6.51 -4.74
C PHE A 434 14.80 -6.01 -4.61
N LYS A 435 13.88 -6.66 -5.32
CA LYS A 435 12.45 -6.35 -5.42
C LYS A 435 11.65 -7.65 -5.48
N ILE A 436 10.55 -7.71 -4.74
CA ILE A 436 9.61 -8.83 -4.80
C ILE A 436 8.17 -8.32 -4.80
N GLY A 437 7.29 -9.06 -5.48
CA GLY A 437 5.85 -8.82 -5.40
C GLY A 437 5.22 -9.52 -4.19
N PHE A 438 4.02 -9.08 -3.80
CA PHE A 438 3.26 -9.69 -2.71
C PHE A 438 2.96 -11.18 -2.93
N CYS A 439 2.84 -11.63 -4.18
CA CYS A 439 2.69 -13.04 -4.56
C CYS A 439 3.80 -13.93 -4.00
N CYS A 440 5.04 -13.45 -4.06
CA CYS A 440 6.22 -14.19 -3.61
C CYS A 440 6.51 -13.95 -2.13
N ALA A 441 6.30 -12.73 -1.65
CA ALA A 441 6.49 -12.38 -0.24
C ALA A 441 5.54 -13.13 0.71
N THR A 442 4.42 -13.66 0.20
CA THR A 442 3.42 -14.41 0.97
C THR A 442 3.44 -15.92 0.69
N LEU A 443 4.49 -16.43 0.04
CA LEU A 443 4.67 -17.87 -0.15
C LEU A 443 4.84 -18.56 1.21
N PRO A 444 4.13 -19.67 1.46
CA PRO A 444 4.33 -20.43 2.68
C PRO A 444 5.73 -21.05 2.69
N LEU A 445 6.39 -21.02 3.85
CA LEU A 445 7.71 -21.64 4.00
C LEU A 445 7.64 -23.16 3.78
N THR A 446 6.51 -23.77 4.15
CA THR A 446 6.30 -25.22 4.05
C THR A 446 4.94 -25.49 3.43
N ILE A 447 4.87 -26.44 2.51
CA ILE A 447 3.63 -26.83 1.81
C ILE A 447 3.58 -28.33 1.59
N LYS A 448 2.39 -28.94 1.67
CA LYS A 448 2.16 -30.32 1.27
C LYS A 448 1.69 -30.36 -0.19
N TYR A 449 2.25 -31.27 -0.98
CA TYR A 449 1.87 -31.47 -2.39
C TYR A 449 1.49 -32.93 -2.60
N TRP A 450 0.21 -33.16 -2.94
CA TRP A 450 -0.30 -34.49 -3.25
C TRP A 450 0.36 -35.01 -4.54
N PRO A 451 0.82 -36.28 -4.60
CA PRO A 451 0.50 -37.41 -3.71
C PRO A 451 1.49 -37.65 -2.55
N TYR A 452 2.46 -36.76 -2.33
CA TYR A 452 3.50 -36.97 -1.34
C TYR A 452 3.05 -36.55 0.06
N GLU A 453 3.30 -37.40 1.04
CA GLU A 453 3.01 -37.09 2.45
C GLU A 453 4.02 -36.09 3.04
N LYS A 454 5.23 -36.05 2.46
CA LYS A 454 6.33 -35.23 2.95
C LYS A 454 6.14 -33.75 2.57
N PRO A 455 6.42 -32.82 3.49
CA PRO A 455 6.33 -31.40 3.19
C PRO A 455 7.48 -30.94 2.29
N PHE A 456 7.16 -30.01 1.42
CA PHE A 456 8.10 -29.25 0.62
C PHE A 456 8.47 -27.94 1.33
N ILE A 457 9.74 -27.61 1.34
CA ILE A 457 10.29 -26.41 1.98
C ILE A 457 10.68 -25.40 0.88
N LEU A 458 10.31 -24.13 1.08
CA LEU A 458 10.69 -23.06 0.18
C LEU A 458 12.19 -22.78 0.31
N SER A 459 12.91 -23.02 -0.77
CA SER A 459 14.34 -22.72 -0.88
C SER A 459 14.58 -21.37 -1.56
N TYR A 460 15.60 -20.67 -1.06
CA TYR A 460 16.09 -19.39 -1.58
C TYR A 460 17.50 -19.51 -2.16
N SER A 461 18.09 -20.70 -2.13
CA SER A 461 19.50 -20.94 -2.48
C SER A 461 19.75 -20.76 -3.97
N ILE A 462 20.87 -20.13 -4.30
CA ILE A 462 21.48 -20.17 -5.62
C ILE A 462 22.27 -21.48 -5.65
N GLU A 463 21.81 -22.47 -6.40
CA GLU A 463 22.55 -23.72 -6.59
C GLU A 463 23.87 -23.41 -7.34
N ASP A 464 25.00 -23.96 -6.88
CA ASP A 464 26.36 -23.61 -7.36
C ASP A 464 26.53 -23.93 -8.86
N ASP A 465 27.04 -22.96 -9.64
CA ASP A 465 27.16 -22.95 -11.12
C ASP A 465 28.05 -24.07 -11.74
N SER A 466 28.42 -25.09 -10.97
CA SER A 466 29.52 -26.00 -11.31
C SER A 466 29.12 -27.33 -11.97
N SER A 467 27.84 -27.71 -12.08
CA SER A 467 27.33 -28.62 -13.13
C SER A 467 25.85 -28.98 -12.95
N HIS A 468 25.18 -29.18 -14.10
CA HIS A 468 23.82 -29.69 -14.33
C HIS A 468 22.73 -28.63 -14.46
N GLU A 469 21.96 -28.76 -15.54
CA GLU A 469 20.73 -28.00 -15.73
C GLU A 469 19.70 -28.43 -14.69
N TYR A 470 19.13 -27.48 -13.97
CA TYR A 470 18.11 -27.76 -12.96
C TYR A 470 16.75 -27.83 -13.63
N TYR A 471 16.00 -28.89 -13.37
CA TYR A 471 14.65 -29.09 -13.91
C TYR A 471 13.62 -29.07 -12.79
N CYS A 472 12.37 -28.77 -13.15
CA CYS A 472 11.23 -28.94 -12.27
C CYS A 472 10.67 -30.35 -12.45
N ASP A 473 10.56 -31.12 -11.37
CA ASP A 473 10.07 -32.51 -11.41
C ASP A 473 8.56 -32.63 -11.72
N ILE A 474 7.84 -31.51 -11.85
CA ILE A 474 6.40 -31.50 -12.18
C ILE A 474 6.17 -31.22 -13.66
N CYS A 475 6.80 -30.18 -14.21
CA CYS A 475 6.59 -29.76 -15.60
C CYS A 475 7.75 -30.12 -16.54
N GLU A 476 8.83 -30.70 -16.00
CA GLU A 476 10.04 -31.06 -16.74
C GLU A 476 10.73 -29.87 -17.46
N GLU A 477 10.37 -28.64 -17.09
CA GLU A 477 11.00 -27.42 -17.61
C GLU A 477 12.18 -26.98 -16.75
N LYS A 478 13.13 -26.27 -17.37
CA LYS A 478 14.32 -25.73 -16.71
C LYS A 478 13.94 -24.73 -15.61
N ARG A 479 14.56 -24.84 -14.44
CA ARG A 479 14.50 -23.88 -13.33
C ARG A 479 15.63 -22.86 -13.49
N ASP A 480 15.33 -21.60 -13.18
CA ASP A 480 16.36 -20.58 -13.00
C ASP A 480 16.95 -20.73 -11.58
N PRO A 481 18.27 -20.92 -11.42
CA PRO A 481 18.92 -21.03 -10.11
C PRO A 481 18.72 -19.83 -9.20
N LYS A 482 18.39 -18.65 -9.76
CA LYS A 482 18.17 -17.41 -9.00
C LYS A 482 16.74 -17.31 -8.46
N HIS A 483 15.82 -18.13 -8.96
CA HIS A 483 14.42 -18.10 -8.55
C HIS A 483 14.16 -19.04 -7.38
N TRP A 484 13.21 -18.66 -6.53
CA TRP A 484 12.78 -19.50 -5.42
C TRP A 484 11.98 -20.70 -5.92
N PHE A 485 12.16 -21.82 -5.24
CA PHE A 485 11.54 -23.10 -5.59
C PHE A 485 11.21 -23.89 -4.33
N TYR A 486 10.33 -24.86 -4.46
CA TYR A 486 10.03 -25.80 -3.38
C TYR A 486 10.89 -27.05 -3.54
N TYR A 487 11.46 -27.51 -2.44
CA TYR A 487 12.30 -28.70 -2.41
C TYR A 487 11.87 -29.63 -1.28
N CYS A 488 11.83 -30.93 -1.56
CA CYS A 488 11.68 -31.97 -0.55
C CYS A 488 12.95 -32.83 -0.53
N GLU A 489 13.69 -32.77 0.58
CA GLU A 489 14.95 -33.47 0.76
C GLU A 489 14.75 -35.00 0.79
N ASP A 490 13.68 -35.47 1.44
CA ASP A 490 13.38 -36.90 1.61
C ASP A 490 13.26 -37.66 0.29
N ILE A 491 12.74 -37.00 -0.75
CA ILE A 491 12.50 -37.59 -2.07
C ILE A 491 13.32 -36.93 -3.17
N SER A 492 14.26 -36.04 -2.81
CA SER A 492 15.05 -35.24 -3.76
C SER A 492 14.23 -34.58 -4.86
N PHE A 493 13.09 -33.96 -4.51
CA PHE A 493 12.12 -33.43 -5.47
C PHE A 493 12.12 -31.89 -5.44
N ALA A 494 12.46 -31.27 -6.56
CA ALA A 494 12.53 -29.84 -6.76
C ALA A 494 11.49 -29.36 -7.78
N ALA A 495 10.67 -28.37 -7.40
CA ALA A 495 9.63 -27.86 -8.29
C ALA A 495 9.51 -26.34 -8.23
N HIS A 496 9.12 -25.72 -9.35
CA HIS A 496 8.78 -24.29 -9.35
C HIS A 496 7.69 -24.01 -8.34
N THR A 497 7.73 -22.83 -7.71
CA THR A 497 6.70 -22.38 -6.76
C THR A 497 5.29 -22.43 -7.37
N ARG A 498 5.15 -22.05 -8.66
CA ARG A 498 3.88 -22.11 -9.39
C ARG A 498 3.34 -23.52 -9.62
N CYS A 499 4.23 -24.51 -9.81
CA CYS A 499 3.83 -25.89 -10.08
C CYS A 499 3.25 -26.56 -8.84
N ILE A 500 3.86 -26.33 -7.67
CA ILE A 500 3.36 -26.84 -6.39
C ILE A 500 2.11 -26.10 -5.92
N MET A 501 2.07 -24.77 -6.08
CA MET A 501 0.97 -23.93 -5.59
C MET A 501 -0.29 -23.98 -6.47
N GLY A 502 -0.12 -24.38 -7.73
CA GLY A 502 -1.17 -24.30 -8.75
C GLY A 502 -1.54 -22.86 -9.15
N LYS A 503 -2.51 -22.75 -10.07
CA LYS A 503 -2.96 -21.46 -10.64
C LYS A 503 -3.77 -20.62 -9.64
N TYR A 504 -4.47 -21.26 -8.69
CA TYR A 504 -5.37 -20.61 -7.74
C TYR A 504 -5.04 -20.94 -6.27
N PRO A 505 -3.85 -20.58 -5.78
CA PRO A 505 -3.39 -20.99 -4.45
C PRO A 505 -4.23 -20.44 -3.30
N ARG A 506 -4.88 -19.28 -3.52
CA ARG A 506 -5.70 -18.56 -2.54
C ARG A 506 -7.17 -18.94 -2.57
N ILE A 507 -7.51 -20.03 -3.25
CA ILE A 507 -8.87 -20.57 -3.30
C ILE A 507 -8.97 -21.87 -2.52
N LYS A 508 -9.99 -21.96 -1.66
CA LYS A 508 -10.42 -23.19 -0.97
C LYS A 508 -11.59 -23.82 -1.74
N VAL A 509 -11.29 -24.92 -2.43
CA VAL A 509 -12.28 -25.79 -3.11
C VAL A 509 -13.20 -26.45 -2.07
N GLY A 510 -14.45 -26.73 -2.45
CA GLY A 510 -15.48 -27.30 -1.57
C GLY A 510 -16.30 -26.28 -0.80
N SER A 511 -16.01 -24.98 -0.93
CA SER A 511 -16.78 -23.92 -0.30
C SER A 511 -18.15 -23.75 -0.96
N THR A 512 -19.22 -23.59 -0.18
CA THR A 512 -20.61 -23.43 -0.67
C THR A 512 -21.08 -21.97 -0.62
N TYR A 513 -21.88 -21.58 -1.61
CA TYR A 513 -22.36 -20.20 -1.79
C TYR A 513 -23.81 -20.19 -2.26
N THR A 514 -24.60 -19.26 -1.77
CA THR A 514 -25.97 -19.02 -2.25
C THR A 514 -25.98 -17.94 -3.33
N PHE A 515 -26.85 -18.09 -4.33
CA PHE A 515 -26.96 -17.16 -5.45
C PHE A 515 -28.42 -16.79 -5.69
N ASP A 516 -28.70 -15.52 -5.99
CA ASP A 516 -30.09 -15.07 -6.19
C ASP A 516 -30.73 -15.68 -7.45
N PHE A 517 -29.92 -16.16 -8.39
CA PHE A 517 -30.37 -16.80 -9.62
C PHE A 517 -30.56 -18.33 -9.47
N HIS A 518 -30.22 -18.91 -8.32
CA HIS A 518 -30.36 -20.35 -8.10
C HIS A 518 -30.73 -20.67 -6.65
N GLU A 519 -31.85 -21.36 -6.46
CA GLU A 519 -32.45 -21.60 -5.14
C GLU A 519 -31.56 -22.37 -4.17
N HIS A 520 -30.67 -23.22 -4.69
CA HIS A 520 -29.77 -24.03 -3.87
C HIS A 520 -28.38 -23.41 -3.73
N PRO A 521 -27.66 -23.69 -2.63
CA PRO A 521 -26.24 -23.37 -2.55
C PRO A 521 -25.43 -24.13 -3.61
N LEU A 522 -24.51 -23.44 -4.27
CA LEU A 522 -23.54 -24.01 -5.18
C LEU A 522 -22.17 -24.14 -4.51
N THR A 523 -21.55 -25.31 -4.65
CA THR A 523 -20.20 -25.63 -4.17
C THR A 523 -19.18 -25.29 -5.24
N PHE A 524 -18.13 -24.56 -4.88
CA PHE A 524 -17.00 -24.34 -5.78
C PHE A 524 -16.15 -25.61 -5.87
N VAL A 525 -16.03 -26.17 -7.07
CA VAL A 525 -15.39 -27.46 -7.34
C VAL A 525 -14.36 -27.34 -8.46
N GLU A 526 -13.34 -28.20 -8.42
CA GLU A 526 -12.40 -28.42 -9.51
C GLU A 526 -12.76 -29.73 -10.22
N ARG A 527 -12.79 -29.76 -11.55
CA ARG A 527 -13.04 -30.96 -12.37
C ARG A 527 -12.03 -31.03 -13.51
N ASP A 528 -11.44 -32.20 -13.70
CA ASP A 528 -10.34 -32.39 -14.66
C ASP A 528 -10.81 -32.59 -16.11
N GLU A 529 -12.01 -33.13 -16.34
CA GLU A 529 -12.68 -33.23 -17.66
C GLU A 529 -14.08 -33.86 -17.48
N VAL A 530 -14.90 -33.86 -18.55
CA VAL A 530 -16.24 -34.47 -18.72
C VAL A 530 -17.43 -33.50 -18.53
N GLN A 531 -17.99 -33.10 -19.69
CA GLN A 531 -19.19 -32.29 -19.92
C GLN A 531 -19.13 -30.85 -19.38
N TYR A 532 -18.56 -29.95 -20.20
CA TYR A 532 -18.82 -28.53 -20.05
C TYR A 532 -20.33 -28.30 -20.07
N PRO A 533 -20.90 -27.59 -19.08
CA PRO A 533 -22.22 -27.02 -19.26
C PRO A 533 -22.09 -26.12 -20.49
N LYS A 534 -22.87 -26.39 -21.53
CA LYS A 534 -22.98 -25.48 -22.67
C LYS A 534 -23.40 -24.14 -22.08
N CYS A 535 -22.46 -23.21 -21.88
CA CYS A 535 -22.83 -21.86 -21.53
C CYS A 535 -23.67 -21.36 -22.70
N LEU A 536 -24.99 -21.29 -22.50
CA LEU A 536 -25.91 -20.89 -23.55
C LEU A 536 -25.51 -19.48 -24.01
N SER A 537 -25.30 -19.36 -25.32
CA SER A 537 -24.99 -18.18 -26.14
C SER A 537 -23.51 -17.75 -26.28
N SER A 538 -22.91 -18.31 -27.34
CA SER A 538 -22.22 -17.64 -28.46
C SER A 538 -20.99 -16.75 -28.23
N SER A 539 -19.93 -17.14 -28.96
CA SER A 539 -18.85 -16.34 -29.55
C SER A 539 -17.94 -15.56 -28.60
N HIS A 540 -16.86 -16.21 -28.17
CA HIS A 540 -15.55 -15.56 -28.14
C HIS A 540 -14.51 -16.53 -28.66
N ASP A 541 -14.05 -16.29 -29.90
CA ASP A 541 -12.73 -16.70 -30.36
C ASP A 541 -11.69 -15.99 -29.46
N TYR A 542 -11.25 -16.67 -28.41
CA TYR A 542 -9.93 -16.43 -27.85
C TYR A 542 -9.12 -17.70 -28.13
N GLY A 543 -7.92 -17.52 -28.68
CA GLY A 543 -7.10 -18.57 -29.27
C GLY A 543 -6.79 -19.75 -28.34
N ASP A 544 -6.24 -20.80 -28.93
CA ASP A 544 -6.05 -22.16 -28.38
C ASP A 544 -5.34 -22.31 -27.01
N ASP A 545 -4.89 -21.22 -26.38
CA ASP A 545 -4.24 -21.23 -25.04
C ASP A 545 -5.23 -21.16 -23.86
N ASP A 546 -6.52 -20.86 -24.12
CA ASP A 546 -7.55 -20.70 -23.08
C ASP A 546 -8.37 -21.98 -22.79
N ARG A 547 -8.07 -23.13 -23.43
CA ARG A 547 -8.78 -24.40 -23.17
C ARG A 547 -8.61 -24.93 -21.74
N LEU A 548 -7.59 -24.45 -21.01
CA LEU A 548 -7.31 -24.74 -19.59
C LEU A 548 -8.00 -23.76 -18.60
N MET A 549 -8.77 -22.76 -19.07
CA MET A 549 -9.50 -21.81 -18.21
C MET A 549 -10.73 -22.39 -17.50
N HIS A 550 -11.16 -23.62 -17.81
CA HIS A 550 -12.44 -24.17 -17.36
C HIS A 550 -12.31 -25.43 -16.49
N ARG A 551 -11.42 -25.42 -15.49
CA ARG A 551 -11.40 -26.49 -14.46
C ARG A 551 -12.24 -26.19 -13.22
N PHE A 552 -12.63 -24.93 -13.00
CA PHE A 552 -13.35 -24.52 -11.80
C PHE A 552 -14.79 -24.12 -12.08
N PHE A 553 -15.71 -24.64 -11.27
CA PHE A 553 -17.14 -24.45 -11.44
C PHE A 553 -17.84 -24.27 -10.10
N PHE A 554 -19.03 -23.68 -10.13
CA PHE A 554 -19.99 -23.75 -9.04
C PHE A 554 -21.03 -24.83 -9.36
N LEU A 555 -21.08 -25.86 -8.53
CA LEU A 555 -21.94 -27.04 -8.66
C LEU A 555 -23.02 -27.06 -7.58
N CYS A 556 -24.28 -27.15 -7.97
CA CYS A 556 -25.35 -27.50 -7.07
C CYS A 556 -25.33 -29.02 -6.82
N VAL A 557 -25.03 -29.43 -5.59
CA VAL A 557 -25.03 -30.87 -5.24
C VAL A 557 -26.47 -31.45 -5.21
N LYS A 558 -27.51 -30.60 -5.15
CA LYS A 558 -28.91 -31.04 -5.07
C LYS A 558 -29.57 -31.28 -6.42
N CYS A 559 -29.22 -30.50 -7.44
CA CYS A 559 -29.88 -30.54 -8.75
C CYS A 559 -28.90 -30.56 -9.93
N ASP A 560 -27.61 -30.80 -9.64
CA ASP A 560 -26.52 -30.87 -10.62
C ASP A 560 -26.38 -29.66 -11.55
N PHE A 561 -26.93 -28.51 -11.16
CA PHE A 561 -26.73 -27.24 -11.84
C PHE A 561 -25.24 -26.84 -11.77
N ILE A 562 -24.62 -26.53 -12.90
CA ILE A 562 -23.21 -26.15 -12.97
C ILE A 562 -23.08 -24.82 -13.71
N VAL A 563 -22.31 -23.90 -13.12
CA VAL A 563 -21.95 -22.63 -13.75
C VAL A 563 -20.46 -22.37 -13.64
N GLY A 564 -19.83 -22.00 -14.76
CA GLY A 564 -18.44 -21.56 -14.78
C GLY A 564 -18.27 -20.22 -14.06
N ASP A 565 -17.16 -20.03 -13.36
CA ASP A 565 -16.85 -18.81 -12.61
C ASP A 565 -16.95 -17.52 -13.46
N SER A 566 -16.44 -17.58 -14.70
CA SER A 566 -16.45 -16.50 -15.69
C SER A 566 -17.84 -16.18 -16.25
N CYS A 567 -18.79 -17.10 -16.10
CA CYS A 567 -20.17 -16.97 -16.60
C CYS A 567 -21.12 -16.29 -15.60
N LEU A 568 -20.77 -16.22 -14.32
CA LEU A 568 -21.60 -15.61 -13.26
C LEU A 568 -22.03 -14.18 -13.60
N TRP A 569 -21.10 -13.37 -14.11
CA TRP A 569 -21.37 -11.99 -14.53
C TRP A 569 -22.37 -11.89 -15.69
N LYS A 570 -22.40 -12.88 -16.61
CA LYS A 570 -23.33 -12.88 -17.75
C LYS A 570 -24.76 -13.22 -17.31
N ILE A 571 -24.90 -14.18 -16.40
CA ILE A 571 -26.22 -14.66 -15.91
C ILE A 571 -26.97 -13.55 -15.18
N ARG A 572 -26.29 -12.77 -14.33
CA ARG A 572 -26.91 -11.65 -13.61
C ARG A 572 -27.26 -10.45 -14.49
N LYS A 573 -26.53 -10.21 -15.60
CA LYS A 573 -26.89 -9.16 -16.57
C LYS A 573 -28.06 -9.52 -17.49
N ARG A 574 -28.37 -10.81 -17.66
CA ARG A 574 -29.48 -11.29 -18.49
C ARG A 574 -30.27 -12.39 -17.78
N PRO A 575 -30.97 -12.10 -16.68
CA PRO A 575 -31.67 -13.13 -15.89
C PRO A 575 -32.73 -13.88 -16.71
N HIS A 576 -33.38 -13.22 -17.67
CA HIS A 576 -34.44 -13.81 -18.49
C HIS A 576 -33.96 -14.84 -19.53
N SER A 577 -32.69 -14.84 -19.94
CA SER A 577 -32.17 -15.81 -20.92
C SER A 577 -31.72 -17.14 -20.30
N TYR A 578 -31.62 -17.21 -18.97
CA TYR A 578 -31.13 -18.40 -18.25
C TYR A 578 -32.21 -19.17 -17.50
N ALA A 579 -33.41 -18.59 -17.31
CA ALA A 579 -34.56 -19.26 -16.71
C ALA A 579 -35.17 -20.37 -17.59
N GLN A 580 -34.79 -20.45 -18.87
CA GLN A 580 -35.29 -21.46 -19.82
C GLN A 580 -34.33 -22.64 -20.04
N ALA A 581 -33.19 -22.68 -19.35
CA ALA A 581 -32.14 -23.68 -19.56
C ALA A 581 -32.18 -24.86 -18.58
N SER A 582 -33.04 -24.80 -17.54
CA SER A 582 -33.10 -25.81 -16.47
C SER A 582 -34.22 -26.83 -16.67
N SER A 583 -34.78 -26.95 -17.88
CA SER A 583 -35.94 -27.79 -18.17
C SER A 583 -35.79 -28.69 -19.40
N ASP A 584 -34.57 -28.98 -19.85
CA ASP A 584 -34.29 -30.00 -20.87
C ASP A 584 -33.13 -30.92 -20.44
#